data_AF-A0A9I9DJQ3-F1
#
_entry.id   AF-A0A9I9DJQ3-F1
#
_cell.length_a   1.000
_cell.length_b   1.000
_cell.length_c   1.000
_cell.angle_alpha   90.00
_cell.angle_beta   90.00
_cell.angle_gamma   90.00
#
_symmetry.space_group_name_H-M   'P 1'
#
loop_
_entity.id
_entity.type
_entity.pdbx_description
1 polymer ?
#
loop_
_entity_poly.entity_id
_entity_poly.type
_entity_poly.pdbx_seq_one_letter_code
_entity_poly.pdbx_strand_id
1 'polypeptide(L)' 'MIKRFVKWLILHSTCIPDSCIVNIYDEGDCIPPHIDHHDFLRPFCTVSFQTESNIIFGTRLEVLSPREFSGPVSTPLL' A
#
# COMPACT_ATOMS: atom_id res chain seq x y z
N MET A 1 -7.00 12.00 -8.17
CA MET A 1 -7.34 11.48 -6.82
C MET A 1 -6.88 12.39 -5.69
N ILE A 2 -5.64 12.90 -5.69
CA ILE A 2 -5.09 13.74 -4.61
C ILE A 2 -6.00 14.90 -4.16
N LYS A 3 -6.59 15.67 -5.10
CA LYS A 3 -7.55 16.74 -4.75
C LYS A 3 -8.76 16.24 -3.94
N ARG A 4 -9.22 15.01 -4.19
CA ARG A 4 -10.30 14.38 -3.41
C ARG A 4 -9.84 14.04 -1.99
N PHE A 5 -8.60 13.60 -1.80
CA PHE A 5 -8.06 13.30 -0.47
C PHE A 5 -7.99 14.53 0.43
N VAL A 6 -7.57 15.68 -0.12
CA VAL A 6 -7.59 16.95 0.62
C VAL A 6 -9.04 17.39 0.89
N LYS A 7 -9.92 17.30 -0.12
CA LYS A 7 -11.34 17.66 0.02
C LYS A 7 -12.07 16.79 1.06
N TRP A 8 -11.73 15.51 1.15
CA TRP A 8 -12.29 14.55 2.10
C TRP A 8 -11.54 14.52 3.43
N LEU A 9 -10.60 15.44 3.65
CA LEU A 9 -9.82 15.57 4.89
C LEU A 9 -9.02 14.32 5.27
N ILE A 10 -8.69 13.47 4.28
CA ILE A 10 -7.77 12.34 4.44
C ILE A 10 -6.32 12.86 4.56
N LEU A 11 -5.98 13.88 3.77
CA LEU A 11 -4.69 14.57 3.82
C LEU A 11 -4.89 16.05 4.14
N HIS A 12 -3.97 16.61 4.93
CA HIS A 12 -3.97 18.03 5.21
C HIS A 12 -3.60 18.83 3.95
N SER A 13 -4.16 20.03 3.79
CA SER A 13 -3.91 20.89 2.62
C SER A 13 -2.45 21.36 2.51
N THR A 14 -1.67 21.26 3.58
CA THR A 14 -0.22 21.55 3.59
C THR A 14 0.64 20.28 3.43
N CYS A 15 0.03 19.10 3.30
CA CYS A 15 0.71 17.82 3.14
C CYS A 15 0.21 17.15 1.85
N ILE A 16 0.37 17.85 0.73
CA ILE A 16 0.00 17.36 -0.60
C ILE A 16 1.15 16.48 -1.11
N PRO A 17 0.87 15.23 -1.52
CA PRO A 17 1.91 14.36 -2.09
C PRO A 17 2.49 14.98 -3.37
N ASP A 18 3.81 14.94 -3.49
CA ASP A 18 4.58 15.32 -4.67
C ASP A 18 5.00 14.11 -5.53
N SER A 19 4.81 12.90 -4.99
CA SER A 19 5.06 11.63 -5.67
C SER A 19 3.77 10.81 -5.80
N CYS A 20 3.65 10.09 -6.92
CA CYS A 20 2.57 9.13 -7.18
C CYS A 20 3.13 7.94 -7.96
N ILE A 21 2.97 6.75 -7.38
CA ILE A 21 3.41 5.49 -7.96
C ILE A 21 2.18 4.68 -8.36
N VAL A 22 2.18 4.14 -9.58
CA VAL A 22 1.15 3.23 -10.07
C VAL A 22 1.75 1.85 -10.20
N ASN A 23 1.34 0.93 -9.33
CA ASN A 23 1.71 -0.47 -9.40
C ASN A 23 0.64 -1.23 -10.21
N ILE A 24 1.08 -1.97 -11.22
CA ILE A 24 0.23 -2.83 -12.06
C ILE A 24 0.63 -4.27 -11.78
N TYR A 25 -0.34 -5.13 -11.52
CA TYR A 25 -0.15 -6.53 -11.17
C TYR A 25 -0.97 -7.40 -12.10
N ASP A 26 -0.36 -8.48 -12.57
CA ASP A 26 -1.09 -9.60 -13.16
C ASP A 26 -1.47 -10.62 -12.06
N GLU A 27 -2.29 -11.60 -12.42
CA GLU A 27 -2.70 -12.66 -11.49
C GLU A 27 -1.49 -13.43 -10.94
N GLY A 28 -1.40 -13.49 -9.61
CA GLY A 28 -0.30 -14.17 -8.91
C GLY A 28 0.98 -13.35 -8.79
N ASP A 29 0.99 -12.07 -9.16
CA ASP A 29 2.08 -11.17 -8.81
C ASP A 29 2.02 -10.75 -7.33
N CYS A 30 3.18 -10.42 -6.78
CA CYS A 30 3.32 -9.96 -5.40
C CYS A 30 4.47 -8.94 -5.27
N ILE A 31 4.42 -8.09 -4.25
CA ILE A 31 5.63 -7.42 -3.76
C ILE A 31 6.20 -8.21 -2.58
N PRO A 32 7.49 -8.57 -2.59
CA PRO A 32 8.15 -9.17 -1.42
C PRO A 32 8.07 -8.28 -0.16
N PRO A 33 8.24 -8.85 1.04
CA PRO A 33 8.34 -8.11 2.29
C PRO A 33 9.34 -6.95 2.21
N HIS A 34 8.89 -5.72 2.48
CA HIS A 34 9.74 -4.54 2.50
C HIS A 34 9.16 -3.47 3.43
N ILE A 35 9.97 -2.45 3.70
CA ILE A 35 9.56 -1.20 4.35
C ILE A 35 9.80 -0.08 3.33
N ASP A 36 8.81 0.78 3.11
CA ASP A 36 8.96 1.95 2.25
C ASP A 36 10.13 2.82 2.69
N HIS A 37 10.93 3.28 1.72
CA HIS A 37 12.15 4.05 1.95
C HIS A 37 11.93 5.29 2.86
N HIS A 38 12.96 5.67 3.61
CA HIS A 38 12.88 6.77 4.58
C HIS A 38 12.81 8.17 3.94
N ASP A 39 13.19 8.30 2.67
CA ASP A 39 13.09 9.57 1.94
C ASP A 39 11.63 10.01 1.71
N PHE A 40 10.68 9.07 1.83
CA PHE A 40 9.27 9.39 1.69
C PHE A 40 8.65 9.76 3.04
N LEU A 41 8.13 10.99 3.11
CA LEU A 41 7.40 11.46 4.28
C LEU A 41 6.13 10.62 4.51
N ARG A 42 5.76 10.45 5.78
CA ARG A 42 4.52 9.79 6.18
C ARG A 42 3.39 10.84 6.29
N PRO A 43 2.11 10.48 6.06
CA PRO A 43 1.60 9.12 5.81
C PRO A 43 1.77 8.68 4.34
N PHE A 44 1.74 7.36 4.13
CA PHE A 44 1.51 6.78 2.81
C PHE A 44 0.02 6.62 2.57
N CYS A 45 -0.44 6.88 1.35
CA CYS A 45 -1.82 6.65 0.94
C CYS A 45 -1.87 5.76 -0.28
N THR A 46 -2.55 4.62 -0.16
CA THR A 46 -2.74 3.64 -1.23
C THR A 46 -4.21 3.61 -1.65
N VAL A 47 -4.46 3.46 -2.95
CA VAL A 47 -5.81 3.30 -3.53
C VAL A 47 -5.80 2.10 -4.47
N SER A 48 -6.71 1.16 -4.24
CA SER A 48 -6.97 0.05 -5.16
C SER A 48 -8.04 0.44 -6.19
N PHE A 49 -8.02 -0.22 -7.35
CA PHE A 49 -8.91 0.11 -8.47
C PHE A 49 -9.65 -1.09 -9.06
N GLN A 50 -8.94 -2.09 -9.57
CA GLN A 50 -9.54 -3.14 -10.41
C GLN A 50 -10.14 -4.28 -9.60
N THR A 51 -9.40 -4.79 -8.62
CA THR A 51 -9.76 -5.98 -7.84
C THR A 51 -9.42 -5.75 -6.38
N GLU A 52 -10.19 -6.39 -5.50
CA GLU A 52 -9.85 -6.49 -4.09
C GLU A 52 -8.59 -7.35 -3.93
N SER A 53 -7.70 -6.93 -3.03
CA SER A 53 -6.52 -7.71 -2.65
C SER A 53 -6.12 -7.37 -1.21
N ASN A 54 -5.51 -8.31 -0.51
CA ASN A 54 -5.05 -8.09 0.86
C ASN A 54 -3.65 -7.47 0.88
N ILE A 55 -3.43 -6.56 1.83
CA ILE A 55 -2.09 -6.17 2.27
C ILE A 55 -1.81 -6.82 3.62
N ILE A 56 -0.61 -7.40 3.75
CA ILE A 56 -0.18 -8.12 4.94
C ILE A 56 0.84 -7.25 5.68
N PHE A 57 0.65 -7.10 6.99
CA PHE A 57 1.53 -6.34 7.88
C PHE A 57 2.05 -7.20 9.02
N GLY A 58 3.27 -6.90 9.47
CA GLY A 58 3.89 -7.51 10.64
C GLY A 58 5.33 -7.05 10.82
N THR A 59 5.84 -7.11 12.05
CA THR A 59 7.28 -6.95 12.33
C THR A 59 8.09 -8.14 11.83
N ARG A 60 7.43 -9.27 11.62
CA ARG A 60 7.96 -10.47 10.96
C ARG A 60 6.89 -11.03 10.04
N LEU A 61 7.26 -11.24 8.78
CA LEU A 61 6.46 -11.95 7.78
C LEU A 61 7.13 -13.27 7.47
N GLU A 62 6.35 -14.33 7.30
CA GLU A 62 6.88 -15.65 6.94
C GLU A 62 6.67 -15.90 5.44
N VAL A 63 7.64 -16.57 4.82
CA VAL A 63 7.52 -17.03 3.42
C VAL A 63 6.97 -18.45 3.48
N LEU A 64 5.74 -18.64 3.00
CA LEU A 64 5.09 -19.95 2.97
C LEU A 64 5.49 -20.73 1.73
N SER A 65 5.48 -20.05 0.59
CA SER A 65 5.85 -20.58 -0.72
C SER A 65 6.28 -19.43 -1.64
N PRO A 66 6.77 -19.68 -2.87
CA PRO A 66 7.06 -18.60 -3.81
C PRO A 66 5.83 -17.70 -3.98
N ARG A 67 6.00 -16.41 -3.68
CA ARG A 67 4.96 -15.35 -3.77
C ARG A 67 3.83 -15.44 -2.73
N GLU A 68 3.94 -16.33 -1.76
CA GLU A 68 2.96 -16.51 -0.70
C GLU A 68 3.59 -16.20 0.66
N PHE A 69 2.95 -15.27 1.38
CA PHE A 69 3.46 -14.75 2.65
C PHE A 69 2.37 -14.81 3.73
N SER A 70 2.79 -14.97 4.97
CA SER A 70 1.91 -14.86 6.14
C SER A 70 2.37 -13.72 7.07
N GLY A 71 1.42 -13.14 7.80
CA GLY A 71 1.69 -12.09 8.78
C GLY A 71 0.57 -11.95 9.80
N PRO A 72 0.83 -11.28 10.93
CA PRO A 72 -0.13 -11.14 12.02
C PRO A 72 -1.37 -10.32 11.66
N VAL A 73 -1.28 -9.45 10.65
CA VAL A 73 -2.39 -8.62 10.19
C VAL A 73 -2.52 -8.75 8.68
N SER A 74 -3.73 -9.03 8.20
CA SER A 74 -4.09 -8.99 6.79
C SER A 74 -5.34 -8.12 6.66
N THR A 75 -5.28 -7.06 5.85
CA THR A 75 -6.41 -6.18 5.61
C THR A 75 -6.75 -6.15 4.14
N PRO A 76 -8.04 -6.26 3.76
CA PRO A 76 -8.46 -6.08 2.39
C PRO A 76 -8.25 -4.62 1.98
N LEU A 77 -7.80 -4.44 0.75
CA LEU A 77 -7.82 -3.18 0.02
C LEU A 77 -9.01 -3.24 -0.95
N LEU A 78 -10.09 -2.55 -0.56
CA LEU A 78 -11.33 -2.43 -1.33
C LEU A 78 -11.23 -1.34 -2.39
#